data_AF-A0A9J6CZ73-F1
#
_entry.id   AF-A0A9J6CZ73-F1
#
_cell.length_a   1.000
_cell.length_b   1.000
_cell.length_c   1.000
_cell.angle_alpha   90.00
_cell.angle_beta   90.00
_cell.angle_gamma   90.00
#
_symmetry.space_group_name_H-M   'P 1'
#
loop_
_entity.id
_entity.type
_entity.pdbx_description
1 polymer ?
#
loop_
_entity_poly.entity_id
_entity_poly.type
_entity_poly.pdbx_seq_one_letter_code
_entity_poly.pdbx_strand_id
1 'polypeptide(L)'
;MQLIIKNTLEEIIEVKHTAQLARLSSSVGNRRILTILVCRAVEEERSQSLTKKQRANIMVAPFPHNVQPQYNANRRKATCEALLKSVRANPESACFLDALQYG
;
A
#
# COMPACT_ATOMS: atom_id res chain seq x y z
N MET A 1 -26.97 10.05 -3.89
CA MET A 1 -27.18 9.48 -2.54
C MET A 1 -25.92 8.70 -2.18
N GLN A 2 -25.16 9.18 -1.20
CA GLN A 2 -23.82 8.67 -0.89
C GLN A 2 -23.94 7.69 0.28
N LEU A 3 -23.95 6.38 -0.02
CA LEU A 3 -23.87 5.33 0.98
C LEU A 3 -22.44 5.28 1.51
N ILE A 4 -22.16 6.04 2.56
CA ILE A 4 -20.97 5.77 3.37
C ILE A 4 -21.30 4.54 4.21
N ILE A 5 -21.02 3.35 3.66
CA ILE A 5 -21.06 2.09 4.41
C ILE A 5 -19.91 2.17 5.39
N LYS A 6 -20.20 2.63 6.62
CA LYS A 6 -19.23 2.60 7.72
C LYS A 6 -19.34 1.23 8.35
N ASN A 7 -18.21 0.56 8.52
CA ASN A 7 -18.17 -0.66 9.29
C ASN A 7 -18.62 -0.38 10.73
N THR A 8 -19.33 -1.34 11.33
CA THR A 8 -19.69 -1.29 12.75
C THR A 8 -18.45 -1.52 13.63
N LEU A 9 -18.55 -1.20 14.92
CA LEU A 9 -17.43 -1.39 15.85
C LEU A 9 -17.10 -2.89 15.99
N GLU A 10 -18.12 -3.72 15.99
CA GLU A 10 -18.04 -5.18 16.03
C GLU A 10 -17.27 -5.72 14.82
N GLU A 11 -17.61 -5.25 13.61
CA GLU A 11 -16.89 -5.62 12.38
C GLU A 11 -15.41 -5.20 12.44
N ILE A 12 -15.11 -4.02 12.97
CA ILE A 12 -13.72 -3.56 13.13
C ILE A 12 -12.96 -4.44 14.12
N ILE A 13 -13.59 -4.83 15.23
CA ILE A 13 -13.00 -5.72 16.24
C ILE A 13 -12.72 -7.09 15.60
N GLU A 14 -13.69 -7.66 14.88
CA GLU A 14 -13.57 -8.94 14.22
C GLU A 14 -12.45 -8.93 13.18
N VAL A 15 -12.39 -7.92 12.32
CA VAL A 15 -11.33 -7.75 11.30
C VAL A 15 -9.95 -7.64 11.96
N LYS A 16 -9.83 -6.88 13.05
CA LYS A 16 -8.55 -6.74 13.75
C LYS A 16 -8.14 -8.06 14.41
N HIS A 17 -9.08 -8.75 15.05
CA HIS A 17 -8.82 -10.01 15.72
C HIS A 17 -8.37 -11.10 14.73
N THR A 18 -9.09 -11.24 13.61
CA THR A 18 -8.75 -12.18 12.54
C THR A 18 -7.39 -11.86 11.91
N ALA A 19 -7.11 -10.58 11.62
CA ALA A 19 -5.80 -10.16 11.10
C ALA A 19 -4.64 -10.45 12.06
N GLN A 20 -4.85 -10.26 13.37
CA GLN A 20 -3.85 -10.57 14.39
C GLN A 20 -3.59 -12.08 14.49
N LEU A 21 -4.65 -12.90 14.49
CA LEU A 21 -4.51 -14.35 14.48
C LEU A 21 -3.79 -14.84 13.23
N ALA A 22 -4.11 -14.33 12.05
CA ALA A 22 -3.42 -14.67 10.80
C ALA A 22 -1.92 -14.32 10.87
N ARG A 23 -1.58 -13.14 11.38
CA ARG A 23 -0.19 -12.71 11.57
C ARG A 23 0.57 -13.57 12.59
N LEU A 24 -0.08 -13.98 13.67
CA LEU A 24 0.53 -14.90 14.63
C LEU A 24 0.68 -16.31 14.08
N SER A 25 -0.16 -16.69 13.12
CA SER A 25 -0.13 -18.02 12.49
C SER A 25 0.98 -18.18 11.44
N SER A 26 1.55 -17.09 10.92
CA SER A 26 2.53 -17.15 9.82
C SER A 26 3.97 -17.48 10.24
N SER A 27 4.31 -17.44 11.54
CA SER A 27 5.67 -17.69 12.03
C SER A 27 5.72 -18.76 13.11
N VAL A 28 6.74 -19.62 13.06
CA VAL A 28 6.97 -20.70 14.04
C VAL A 28 7.05 -20.16 15.47
N GLY A 29 7.72 -19.02 15.68
CA GLY A 29 7.82 -18.40 17.01
C GLY A 29 6.47 -17.90 17.53
N ASN A 30 5.66 -17.31 16.65
CA ASN A 30 4.35 -16.76 16.99
C ASN A 30 3.30 -17.87 17.22
N ARG A 31 3.40 -19.00 16.52
CA ARG A 31 2.55 -20.17 16.78
C ARG A 31 2.68 -20.68 18.20
N ARG A 32 3.87 -20.55 18.82
CA ARG A 32 4.09 -20.91 20.23
C ARG A 32 3.28 -20.02 21.17
N ILE A 33 3.12 -18.74 20.85
CA ILE A 33 2.27 -17.80 21.60
C ILE A 33 0.80 -18.24 21.49
N LEU A 34 0.35 -18.65 20.30
CA LEU A 34 -1.00 -19.17 20.11
C LEU A 34 -1.25 -20.46 20.91
N THR A 35 -0.26 -21.34 20.99
CA THR A 35 -0.33 -22.55 21.84
C THR A 35 -0.50 -22.20 23.32
N ILE A 36 0.24 -21.21 23.82
CA ILE A 36 0.13 -20.74 25.22
C ILE A 36 -1.24 -20.13 25.49
N LEU A 37 -1.77 -19.34 24.55
CA LEU A 37 -3.08 -18.70 24.66
C LEU A 37 -4.25 -19.64 24.36
N VAL A 38 -3.99 -20.91 24.04
CA VAL A 38 -5.00 -21.90 23.64
C VAL A 38 -5.84 -21.41 22.44
N CYS A 39 -5.22 -20.62 21.56
CA CYS A 39 -5.84 -20.13 20.34
C CYS A 39 -5.45 -21.02 19.16
N ARG A 40 -6.41 -21.31 18.29
CA ARG A 40 -6.14 -22.05 17.05
C ARG A 40 -5.44 -21.12 16.05
N ALA A 41 -4.36 -21.61 15.45
CA ALA A 41 -3.75 -20.94 14.31
C ALA A 41 -4.74 -20.92 13.13
N VAL A 42 -4.88 -19.76 12.50
CA VAL A 42 -5.67 -19.60 11.28
C VAL A 42 -4.87 -20.26 10.16
N GLU A 43 -5.52 -21.13 9.38
CA GLU A 43 -4.90 -21.71 8.20
C GLU A 43 -4.52 -20.58 7.24
N GLU A 44 -3.31 -20.64 6.71
CA GLU A 44 -2.86 -19.66 5.74
C GLU A 44 -3.84 -19.65 4.57
N GLU A 45 -4.46 -18.49 4.30
CA GLU A 45 -5.22 -18.30 3.08
C GLU A 45 -4.34 -18.69 1.90
N ARG A 46 -4.91 -19.43 0.94
CA ARG A 46 -4.19 -19.88 -0.25
C ARG A 46 -3.64 -18.67 -1.00
N SER A 47 -2.36 -18.38 -0.77
CA SER A 47 -1.67 -17.29 -1.45
C SER A 47 -1.30 -17.75 -2.86
N GLN A 48 -2.06 -17.29 -3.84
CA GLN A 48 -1.67 -17.45 -5.24
C GLN A 48 -0.69 -16.35 -5.62
N SER A 49 0.52 -16.74 -5.99
CA SER A 49 1.51 -15.80 -6.51
C SER A 49 1.04 -15.27 -7.86
N LEU A 50 0.85 -13.96 -7.96
CA LEU A 50 0.47 -13.31 -9.21
C LEU A 50 1.58 -13.49 -10.26
N THR A 51 1.21 -13.77 -11.51
CA THR A 51 2.17 -13.79 -12.62
C THR A 51 2.82 -12.40 -12.78
N LYS A 52 4.02 -12.34 -13.39
CA LYS A 52 4.70 -11.04 -13.65
C LYS A 52 3.82 -10.07 -14.43
N LYS A 53 3.04 -10.57 -15.39
CA LYS A 53 2.08 -9.78 -16.19
C LYS A 53 0.96 -9.20 -15.32
N GLN A 54 0.35 -10.01 -14.45
CA GLN A 54 -0.70 -9.53 -13.54
C GLN A 54 -0.15 -8.48 -12.57
N ARG A 55 1.04 -8.70 -12.00
CA ARG A 55 1.67 -7.71 -11.11
C ARG A 55 1.92 -6.37 -11.81
N ALA A 56 2.43 -6.39 -13.05
CA ALA A 56 2.70 -5.17 -13.80
C ALA A 56 1.44 -4.31 -14.00
N ASN A 57 0.27 -4.92 -14.13
CA ASN A 57 -0.99 -4.21 -14.33
C ASN A 57 -1.56 -3.55 -13.07
N ILE A 58 -1.14 -4.00 -11.88
CA ILE A 58 -1.60 -3.46 -10.58
C ILE A 58 -0.49 -2.72 -9.83
N MET A 59 0.72 -2.69 -10.38
CA MET A 59 1.85 -2.06 -9.72
C MET A 59 1.75 -0.55 -9.86
N VAL A 60 1.54 0.13 -8.74
CA VAL A 60 1.73 1.58 -8.65
C VAL A 60 3.24 1.83 -8.61
N ALA A 61 3.75 2.60 -9.57
CA ALA A 61 5.15 3.00 -9.56
C ALA A 61 5.44 3.75 -8.25
N PRO A 62 6.58 3.50 -7.57
CA PRO A 62 6.92 4.20 -6.35
C PRO A 62 6.94 5.70 -6.63
N PHE A 63 6.06 6.44 -5.96
CA PHE A 63 6.06 7.89 -6.06
C PHE A 63 7.37 8.41 -5.45
N PRO A 64 8.08 9.33 -6.12
CA PRO A 64 9.32 9.85 -5.59
C PRO A 64 9.10 10.46 -4.20
N HIS A 65 9.94 10.08 -3.25
CA HIS A 65 9.88 10.63 -1.90
C HIS A 65 9.95 12.16 -1.91
N ASN A 66 9.23 12.81 -0.99
CA ASN A 66 9.33 14.24 -0.82
C ASN A 66 10.73 14.61 -0.30
N VAL A 67 11.52 15.27 -1.15
CA VAL A 67 12.90 15.65 -0.87
C VAL A 67 12.95 17.11 -0.43
N GLN A 68 13.70 17.41 0.64
CA GLN A 68 13.78 18.77 1.20
C GLN A 68 14.37 19.76 0.17
N PRO A 69 13.66 20.87 -0.19
CA PRO A 69 14.05 21.74 -1.29
C PRO A 69 15.41 22.41 -1.15
N GLN A 70 15.73 22.89 0.06
CA GLN A 70 16.91 23.72 0.30
C GLN A 70 18.21 22.91 0.21
N TYR A 71 18.22 21.69 0.74
CA TYR A 71 19.45 20.88 0.82
C TYR A 71 19.65 19.94 -0.38
N ASN A 72 18.61 19.71 -1.19
CA ASN A 72 18.63 18.69 -2.24
C ASN A 72 18.02 19.20 -3.56
N ALA A 73 18.25 20.46 -3.90
CA ALA A 73 17.70 21.11 -5.09
C ALA A 73 18.02 20.35 -6.39
N ASN A 74 19.27 19.90 -6.57
CA ASN A 74 19.69 19.15 -7.77
C ASN A 74 18.95 17.82 -7.90
N ARG A 75 18.77 17.11 -6.78
CA ARG A 75 18.05 15.84 -6.76
C ARG A 75 16.57 16.04 -7.11
N ARG A 76 15.95 17.11 -6.60
CA ARG A 76 14.57 17.48 -6.98
C ARG A 76 14.46 17.78 -8.47
N LYS A 77 15.38 18.59 -9.01
CA LYS A 77 15.37 18.95 -10.43
C LYS A 77 15.49 17.71 -11.32
N ALA A 78 16.48 16.85 -11.07
CA ALA A 78 16.66 15.60 -11.81
C ALA A 78 15.42 14.68 -11.73
N THR A 79 14.78 14.61 -10.56
CA THR A 79 13.55 13.83 -10.38
C THR A 79 12.39 14.40 -11.19
N CYS A 80 12.18 15.72 -11.16
CA CYS A 80 11.15 16.38 -11.95
C CYS A 80 11.38 16.20 -13.46
N GLU A 81 12.63 16.33 -13.93
CA GLU A 81 12.99 16.11 -15.34
C GLU A 81 12.71 14.67 -15.79
N ALA A 82 13.03 13.68 -14.95
CA ALA A 82 12.74 12.28 -15.23
C ALA A 82 11.22 12.00 -15.32
N LEU A 83 10.43 12.56 -14.39
CA LEU A 83 8.97 12.46 -14.40
C LEU A 83 8.36 13.16 -15.63
N LEU A 84 8.81 14.37 -15.97
CA LEU A 84 8.32 15.08 -17.15
C LEU A 84 8.66 14.32 -18.43
N LYS A 85 9.85 13.70 -18.51
CA LYS A 85 10.24 12.88 -19.65
C LYS A 85 9.35 11.64 -19.80
N SER A 86 9.00 10.97 -18.70
CA SER A 86 8.11 9.80 -18.75
C SER A 86 6.68 10.17 -19.13
N VAL A 87 6.16 11.28 -18.60
CA VAL A 87 4.84 11.81 -18.97
C VAL A 87 4.78 12.21 -20.44
N ARG A 88 5.82 12.89 -20.96
CA ARG A 88 5.90 13.24 -22.40
C ARG A 88 5.91 12.02 -23.31
N ALA A 89 6.50 10.90 -22.87
CA ALA A 89 6.50 9.67 -23.64
C ALA A 89 5.12 9.00 -23.70
N ASN A 90 4.27 9.20 -22.69
CA ASN A 90 2.92 8.63 -22.60
C ASN A 90 1.91 9.67 -22.09
N PRO A 91 1.53 10.68 -22.91
CA PRO A 91 0.71 11.80 -22.47
C PRO A 91 -0.68 11.37 -21.97
N GLU A 92 -1.26 10.33 -22.56
CA GLU A 92 -2.58 9.78 -22.18
C GLU A 92 -2.59 9.12 -20.79
N SER A 93 -1.42 8.80 -20.23
CA SER A 93 -1.28 8.10 -18.95
C SER A 93 -1.17 9.02 -17.74
N ALA A 94 -1.13 10.34 -17.94
CA ALA A 94 -0.93 11.32 -16.88
C ALA A 94 -1.74 12.60 -17.11
N CYS A 95 -2.35 13.10 -16.03
CA CYS A 95 -3.03 14.38 -16.02
C CYS A 95 -2.28 15.33 -15.08
N PHE A 96 -1.94 16.53 -15.57
CA PHE A 96 -1.46 17.59 -14.70
C PHE A 96 -2.66 18.21 -14.01
N LEU A 97 -2.74 18.00 -12.70
CA LEU A 97 -3.67 18.74 -11.87
C LEU A 97 -2.95 20.02 -11.42
N ASP A 98 -3.59 21.18 -11.60
CA ASP A 98 -3.12 22.38 -10.94
C ASP A 98 -3.16 22.12 -9.43
N ALA A 99 -1.98 22.01 -8.83
CA ALA A 99 -1.88 21.95 -7.39
C ALA A 99 -2.36 23.29 -6.86
N LEU A 100 -3.61 23.31 -6.41
CA LEU A 100 -4.31 24.44 -5.81
C LEU A 100 -3.38 25.32 -4.96
N GLN A 101 -3.56 26.63 -5.14
CA GLN A 101 -3.14 27.72 -4.26
C GLN A 101 -3.62 27.45 -2.83
N TYR A 102 -2.90 26.64 -2.07
CA TYR A 102 -3.02 26.66 -0.62
C TYR A 102 -2.06 27.76 -0.13
N GLY A 103 -2.62 28.96 -0.01
CA GLY A 103 -2.12 29.98 0.91
C GLY A 103 -2.46 29.61 2.35
#